data_AF-A0A1I4DP82-F1
#
_entry.id   AF-A0A1I4DP82-F1
#
_cell.length_a   1.000
_cell.length_b   1.000
_cell.length_c   1.000
_cell.angle_alpha   90.00
_cell.angle_beta   90.00
_cell.angle_gamma   90.00
#
_symmetry.space_group_name_H-M   'P 1'
#
loop_
_entity.id
_entity.type
_entity.pdbx_description
1 polymer ?
#
loop_
_entity_poly.entity_id
_entity_poly.type
_entity_poly.pdbx_seq_one_letter_code
_entity_poly.pdbx_strand_id
1 'polypeptide(L)'
;MRSQVARVAIGSVIAVALLWGAWQISKGGAGDGMRNARDPGKPASVAAQPGQSGALRVDVSGVRGDHGYIIGTLCKEGEAFPSGCTRRARAKAADGVVSLDFKGLAQGDYAVALYHDENGNSQLELGTEGVGFSNNANLAKTAPQFDASRIKVNGATRIRVRIRYSI
;
A
#
# COMPACT_ATOMS: atom_id res chain seq x y z
N MET A 1 -48.81 2.31 -23.56
CA MET A 1 -48.74 3.56 -22.77
C MET A 1 -47.82 3.33 -21.58
N ARG A 2 -46.97 4.32 -21.30
CA ARG A 2 -45.80 4.26 -20.39
C ARG A 2 -46.23 4.17 -18.91
N SER A 3 -45.43 3.48 -18.08
CA SER A 3 -44.67 4.10 -16.98
C SER A 3 -44.11 3.05 -16.00
N GLN A 4 -42.78 3.07 -15.85
CA GLN A 4 -42.02 2.49 -14.75
C GLN A 4 -42.17 3.34 -13.48
N VAL A 5 -42.07 2.76 -12.28
CA VAL A 5 -41.52 3.47 -11.11
C VAL A 5 -40.74 2.52 -10.21
N ALA A 6 -39.43 2.75 -10.11
CA ALA A 6 -38.50 2.18 -9.15
C ALA A 6 -38.42 3.05 -7.87
N ARG A 7 -38.11 2.45 -6.71
CA ARG A 7 -37.69 3.14 -5.46
C ARG A 7 -36.78 2.19 -4.67
N VAL A 8 -35.74 2.56 -3.91
CA VAL A 8 -34.87 3.73 -3.74
C VAL A 8 -33.61 3.12 -3.08
N ALA A 9 -32.42 3.37 -3.62
CA ALA A 9 -31.15 3.02 -2.98
C ALA A 9 -30.63 4.25 -2.22
N ILE A 10 -30.29 4.10 -0.94
CA ILE A 10 -29.67 5.14 -0.14
C ILE A 10 -28.16 5.07 -0.38
N GLY A 11 -27.65 6.03 -1.14
CA GLY A 11 -26.21 6.28 -1.26
C GLY A 11 -25.70 7.12 -0.10
N SER A 12 -24.51 6.79 0.39
CA SER A 12 -23.65 7.74 1.09
C SER A 12 -22.43 7.99 0.23
N VAL A 13 -22.45 9.16 -0.41
CA VAL A 13 -21.32 9.78 -1.10
C VAL A 13 -20.49 10.46 -0.01
N ILE A 14 -19.20 10.14 0.10
CA ILE A 14 -18.24 11.10 0.66
C ILE A 14 -17.29 11.48 -0.47
N ALA A 15 -17.35 12.77 -0.76
CA ALA A 15 -16.77 13.42 -1.91
C ALA A 15 -15.24 13.49 -1.83
N VAL A 16 -14.66 13.34 -3.01
CA VAL A 16 -13.30 13.71 -3.39
C VAL A 16 -13.15 15.23 -3.29
N ALA A 17 -12.08 15.71 -2.65
CA ALA A 17 -11.57 17.05 -2.85
C ALA A 17 -10.07 16.97 -3.15
N LEU A 18 -9.76 17.06 -4.45
CA LEU A 18 -8.45 17.39 -4.99
C LEU A 18 -8.24 18.90 -4.84
N LEU A 19 -7.09 19.33 -4.34
CA LEU A 19 -6.55 20.65 -4.64
C LEU A 19 -5.14 20.51 -5.20
N TRP A 20 -5.03 20.84 -6.48
CA TRP A 20 -3.81 21.10 -7.24
C TRP A 20 -3.52 22.61 -7.22
N GLY A 21 -2.23 22.98 -7.28
CA GLY A 21 -1.73 24.34 -7.62
C GLY A 21 -1.49 25.23 -6.39
N ALA A 22 -0.43 26.04 -6.29
CA ALA A 22 0.36 26.66 -7.34
C ALA A 22 1.82 26.94 -6.91
N TRP A 23 2.67 26.97 -7.93
CA TRP A 23 4.05 27.45 -7.94
C TRP A 23 4.07 28.92 -8.44
N GLN A 24 5.13 29.66 -8.08
CA GLN A 24 5.50 31.04 -8.51
C GLN A 24 4.68 32.21 -7.88
N ILE A 25 5.21 33.38 -7.50
CA ILE A 25 6.25 34.27 -8.07
C ILE A 25 7.01 35.05 -6.96
N SER A 26 8.30 35.28 -7.23
CA SER A 26 9.28 36.14 -6.52
C SER A 26 8.83 37.59 -6.32
N LYS A 27 9.14 38.18 -5.15
CA LYS A 27 9.29 39.64 -5.00
C LYS A 27 10.69 39.97 -4.53
N GLY A 28 11.42 40.70 -5.37
CA GLY A 28 12.63 41.41 -5.00
C GLY A 28 12.32 42.61 -4.13
N GLY A 29 13.29 42.97 -3.27
CA GLY A 29 13.31 44.16 -2.44
C GLY A 29 14.68 44.29 -1.78
N ALA A 30 15.35 45.40 -2.06
CA ALA A 30 16.74 45.70 -1.78
C ALA A 30 17.10 45.91 -0.31
N GLY A 31 18.38 45.73 0.03
CA GLY A 31 18.98 46.18 1.28
C GLY A 31 20.51 46.10 1.21
N ASP A 32 21.15 47.25 1.03
CA ASP A 32 22.59 47.47 1.19
C ASP A 32 23.07 47.11 2.60
N GLY A 33 24.29 46.56 2.73
CA GLY A 33 24.97 46.48 4.02
C GLY A 33 26.09 45.45 4.10
N MET A 34 27.30 45.84 3.67
CA MET A 34 28.56 45.20 4.05
C MET A 34 28.66 45.04 5.58
N ARG A 35 28.74 43.81 6.10
CA ARG A 35 29.54 43.44 7.30
C ARG A 35 29.99 41.98 7.20
N ASN A 36 31.30 41.79 7.16
CA ASN A 36 31.95 40.48 7.21
C ASN A 36 31.72 39.84 8.60
N ALA A 37 30.88 38.80 8.66
CA ALA A 37 30.76 37.93 9.81
C ALA A 37 30.89 36.46 9.34
N ARG A 38 31.75 35.70 10.02
CA ARG A 38 31.93 34.26 9.82
C ARG A 38 30.60 33.56 10.16
N ASP A 39 29.97 32.91 9.19
CA ASP A 39 28.81 32.04 9.41
C ASP A 39 29.30 30.58 9.53
N PRO A 40 29.12 29.91 10.68
CA PRO A 40 29.41 28.49 10.81
C PRO A 40 28.38 27.69 10.01
N GLY A 41 28.79 27.20 8.84
CA GLY A 41 28.24 26.00 8.24
C GLY A 41 26.72 25.93 8.14
N LYS A 42 26.16 26.66 7.17
CA LYS A 42 24.84 26.36 6.59
C LYS A 42 24.69 24.84 6.43
N PRO A 43 23.68 24.17 7.01
CA PRO A 43 23.50 22.74 6.82
C PRO A 43 23.35 22.49 5.31
N ALA A 44 24.20 21.61 4.79
CA ALA A 44 24.12 21.16 3.42
C ALA A 44 22.68 20.65 3.17
N SER A 45 21.95 21.31 2.27
CA SER A 45 20.73 20.76 1.71
C SER A 45 21.08 19.42 1.10
N VAL A 46 20.64 18.33 1.73
CA VAL A 46 20.61 17.01 1.10
C VAL A 46 19.64 17.15 -0.06
N ALA A 47 20.17 17.30 -1.26
CA ALA A 47 19.39 17.18 -2.48
C ALA A 47 18.78 15.78 -2.49
N ALA A 48 17.45 15.69 -2.50
CA ALA A 48 16.76 14.44 -2.74
C ALA A 48 17.20 13.93 -4.12
N GLN A 49 17.93 12.82 -4.15
CA GLN A 49 18.31 12.17 -5.40
C GLN A 49 17.02 11.76 -6.15
N PRO A 50 16.94 11.98 -7.48
CA PRO A 50 15.79 11.54 -8.27
C PRO A 50 15.53 10.06 -8.01
N GLY A 51 14.33 9.81 -7.49
CA GLY A 51 13.97 8.58 -6.81
C GLY A 51 14.08 7.35 -7.71
N GLN A 52 14.89 6.39 -7.28
CA GLN A 52 14.74 5.03 -7.77
C GLN A 52 13.37 4.52 -7.32
N SER A 53 12.44 4.51 -8.27
CA SER A 53 11.12 3.95 -8.10
C SER A 53 11.25 2.43 -7.97
N GLY A 54 11.16 1.94 -6.75
CA GLY A 54 11.16 0.53 -6.42
C GLY A 54 9.91 -0.20 -6.92
N ALA A 55 10.03 -1.51 -7.00
CA ALA A 55 8.93 -2.41 -7.31
C ALA A 55 8.99 -3.60 -6.36
N LEU A 56 7.83 -4.09 -5.93
CA LEU A 56 7.69 -5.27 -5.10
C LEU A 56 6.84 -6.29 -5.85
N ARG A 57 7.43 -7.45 -6.12
CA ARG A 57 6.70 -8.66 -6.53
C ARG A 57 6.49 -9.57 -5.33
N VAL A 58 5.24 -9.94 -5.07
CA VAL A 58 4.86 -10.87 -4.00
C VAL A 58 4.41 -12.17 -4.64
N ASP A 59 5.19 -13.23 -4.47
CA ASP A 59 4.78 -14.58 -4.86
C ASP A 59 4.01 -15.22 -3.72
N VAL A 60 2.72 -15.40 -3.94
CA VAL A 60 1.78 -15.98 -3.00
C VAL A 60 1.69 -17.47 -3.25
N SER A 61 2.02 -18.26 -2.23
CA SER A 61 1.97 -19.72 -2.27
C SER A 61 0.93 -20.26 -1.31
N GLY A 62 0.52 -21.51 -1.53
CA GLY A 62 -0.48 -22.17 -0.70
C GLY A 62 -1.89 -21.68 -0.98
N VAL A 63 -2.15 -21.12 -2.17
CA VAL A 63 -3.51 -20.80 -2.63
C VAL A 63 -4.27 -22.12 -2.82
N ARG A 64 -5.52 -22.17 -2.34
CA ARG A 64 -6.40 -23.34 -2.42
C ARG A 64 -7.43 -23.08 -3.51
N GLY A 65 -7.41 -23.86 -4.59
CA GLY A 65 -8.33 -23.69 -5.70
C GLY A 65 -8.04 -22.45 -6.54
N ASP A 66 -8.91 -22.22 -7.52
CA ASP A 66 -8.83 -21.15 -8.52
C ASP A 66 -10.06 -20.21 -8.50
N HIS A 67 -10.91 -20.36 -7.49
CA HIS A 67 -12.07 -19.53 -7.26
C HIS A 67 -11.68 -18.17 -6.68
N GLY A 68 -12.41 -17.12 -7.03
CA GLY A 68 -12.15 -15.81 -6.43
C GLY A 68 -10.81 -15.17 -6.79
N TYR A 69 -10.26 -14.39 -5.86
CA TYR A 69 -9.06 -13.56 -6.07
C TYR A 69 -8.11 -13.58 -4.87
N ILE A 70 -6.82 -13.51 -5.16
CA ILE A 70 -5.81 -13.13 -4.17
C ILE A 70 -5.72 -11.61 -4.15
N ILE A 71 -6.00 -11.03 -2.99
CA ILE A 71 -5.95 -9.59 -2.74
C ILE A 71 -4.75 -9.32 -1.85
N GLY A 72 -3.91 -8.35 -2.24
CA GLY A 72 -2.83 -7.85 -1.40
C GLY A 72 -2.98 -6.37 -1.10
N THR A 73 -2.86 -6.01 0.16
CA THR A 73 -2.71 -4.62 0.61
C THR A 73 -1.27 -4.37 1.05
N LEU A 74 -0.73 -3.21 0.71
CA LEU A 74 0.66 -2.81 0.99
C LEU A 74 0.64 -1.52 1.80
N CYS A 75 1.16 -1.60 3.03
CA CYS A 75 1.35 -0.47 3.93
C CYS A 75 2.81 -0.01 3.89
N LYS A 76 3.04 1.30 3.85
CA LYS A 76 4.34 1.89 4.20
C LYS A 76 4.43 2.05 5.73
N GLU A 77 5.65 2.08 6.28
CA GLU A 77 5.85 2.43 7.70
C GLU A 77 5.10 3.72 8.06
N GLY A 78 4.37 3.68 9.19
CA GLY A 78 3.49 4.76 9.66
C GLY A 78 2.03 4.62 9.26
N GLU A 79 1.69 3.76 8.29
CA GLU A 79 0.30 3.43 7.97
C GLU A 79 -0.30 2.42 8.98
N ALA A 80 -1.62 2.43 9.12
CA ALA A 80 -2.34 1.56 10.05
C ALA A 80 -2.43 0.13 9.51
N PHE A 81 -1.40 -0.69 9.70
CA PHE A 81 -1.41 -2.08 9.23
C PHE A 81 -2.26 -3.00 10.14
N PRO A 82 -3.05 -3.95 9.58
CA PRO A 82 -3.20 -4.28 8.15
C PRO A 82 -4.37 -3.59 7.41
N SER A 83 -5.20 -2.78 8.09
CA SER A 83 -6.50 -2.30 7.56
C SER A 83 -6.47 -0.93 6.87
N GLY A 84 -5.50 -0.07 7.18
CA GLY A 84 -5.35 1.30 6.67
C GLY A 84 -4.28 1.46 5.60
N CYS A 85 -3.94 0.39 4.89
CA CYS A 85 -2.95 0.44 3.82
C CYS A 85 -3.47 1.20 2.58
N THR A 86 -2.64 2.07 2.00
CA THR A 86 -3.05 2.94 0.89
C THR A 86 -2.94 2.29 -0.50
N ARG A 87 -2.26 1.16 -0.61
CA ARG A 87 -1.94 0.49 -1.88
C ARG A 87 -2.56 -0.90 -1.92
N ARG A 88 -3.16 -1.26 -3.05
CA ARG A 88 -3.81 -2.57 -3.25
C ARG A 88 -3.45 -3.15 -4.62
N ALA A 89 -3.29 -4.47 -4.67
CA ALA A 89 -3.18 -5.26 -5.88
C ALA A 89 -4.09 -6.49 -5.77
N ARG A 90 -4.51 -7.06 -6.90
CA ARG A 90 -5.21 -8.34 -6.94
C ARG A 90 -4.81 -9.15 -8.16
N ALA A 91 -4.88 -10.46 -8.02
CA ALA A 91 -4.71 -11.41 -9.11
C ALA A 91 -5.78 -12.51 -8.99
N LYS A 92 -6.11 -13.14 -10.12
CA LYS A 92 -7.01 -14.29 -10.12
C LYS A 92 -6.37 -15.40 -9.29
N ALA A 93 -7.15 -16.03 -8.40
CA ALA A 93 -6.67 -17.18 -7.67
C ALA A 93 -6.38 -18.33 -8.64
N ALA A 94 -5.35 -19.10 -8.32
CA ALA A 94 -4.96 -20.28 -9.07
C ALA A 94 -4.20 -21.21 -8.14
N ASP A 95 -4.31 -22.51 -8.37
CA ASP A 95 -3.52 -23.51 -7.65
C ASP A 95 -2.01 -23.25 -7.81
N GLY A 96 -1.28 -23.42 -6.72
CA GLY A 96 0.18 -23.23 -6.71
C GLY A 96 0.60 -21.82 -6.29
N VAL A 97 1.15 -21.06 -7.24
CA VAL A 97 1.76 -19.74 -6.98
C VAL A 97 1.06 -18.65 -7.79
N VAL A 98 0.59 -17.61 -7.11
CA VAL A 98 0.00 -16.40 -7.69
C VAL A 98 0.90 -15.21 -7.39
N SER A 99 1.19 -14.35 -8.38
CA SER A 99 2.03 -13.17 -8.17
C SER A 99 1.20 -11.88 -8.13
N LEU A 100 1.53 -11.00 -7.18
CA LEU A 100 1.04 -9.62 -7.11
C LEU A 100 2.21 -8.66 -7.35
N ASP A 101 1.97 -7.57 -8.09
CA ASP A 101 2.98 -6.57 -8.41
C ASP A 101 2.58 -5.18 -7.89
N PHE A 102 3.49 -4.56 -7.14
CA PHE A 102 3.42 -3.16 -6.72
C PHE A 102 4.57 -2.39 -7.35
N LYS A 103 4.28 -1.32 -8.08
CA LYS A 103 5.29 -0.48 -8.78
C LYS A 103 5.26 0.93 -8.23
N GLY A 104 6.27 1.77 -8.45
CA GLY A 104 6.15 3.16 -7.96
C GLY A 104 6.35 3.25 -6.45
N LEU A 105 7.24 2.44 -5.88
CA LEU A 105 7.51 2.43 -4.45
C LEU A 105 8.73 3.30 -4.15
N ALA A 106 8.65 4.16 -3.15
CA ALA A 106 9.87 4.77 -2.61
C ALA A 106 10.69 3.68 -1.92
N GLN A 107 12.01 3.86 -1.83
CA GLN A 107 12.80 3.05 -0.92
C GLN A 107 12.29 3.24 0.51
N GLY A 108 12.16 2.15 1.26
CA GLY A 108 11.65 2.20 2.63
C GLY A 108 11.21 0.85 3.16
N ASP A 109 10.63 0.90 4.36
CA ASP A 109 10.06 -0.27 5.03
C ASP A 109 8.56 -0.36 4.74
N TYR A 110 8.12 -1.58 4.49
CA TYR A 110 6.77 -1.91 4.06
C TYR A 110 6.26 -3.18 4.74
N ALA A 111 4.94 -3.38 4.73
CA ALA A 111 4.29 -4.61 5.13
C ALA A 111 3.15 -4.94 4.16
N VAL A 112 2.97 -6.23 3.86
CA VAL A 112 1.92 -6.76 2.98
C VAL A 112 0.99 -7.65 3.80
N ALA A 113 -0.32 -7.43 3.66
CA ALA A 113 -1.34 -8.40 4.07
C ALA A 113 -1.98 -9.00 2.81
N LEU A 114 -2.25 -10.30 2.86
CA LEU A 114 -2.82 -11.08 1.78
C LEU A 114 -4.10 -11.75 2.26
N TYR A 115 -5.10 -11.75 1.38
CA TYR A 115 -6.41 -12.36 1.61
C TYR A 115 -6.83 -13.14 0.36
N HIS A 116 -7.39 -14.33 0.56
CA HIS A 116 -8.04 -15.09 -0.50
C HIS A 116 -9.56 -14.89 -0.42
N ASP A 117 -10.09 -14.01 -1.27
CA ASP A 117 -11.52 -13.74 -1.43
C ASP A 117 -12.11 -14.82 -2.35
N GLU A 118 -12.38 -16.01 -1.78
CA GLU A 118 -12.73 -17.23 -2.51
C GLU A 118 -14.15 -17.12 -3.12
N ASN A 119 -15.09 -16.53 -2.37
CA ASN A 119 -16.49 -16.39 -2.76
C ASN A 119 -16.80 -15.08 -3.52
N GLY A 120 -15.84 -14.14 -3.58
CA GLY A 120 -15.95 -12.90 -4.35
C GLY A 120 -16.81 -11.81 -3.69
N ASN A 121 -17.14 -11.93 -2.41
CA ASN A 121 -17.93 -10.93 -1.69
C ASN A 121 -17.07 -9.72 -1.23
N SER A 122 -15.74 -9.79 -1.37
CA SER A 122 -14.79 -8.77 -0.93
C SER A 122 -14.84 -8.47 0.58
N GLN A 123 -15.33 -9.41 1.38
CA GLN A 123 -15.36 -9.38 2.83
C GLN A 123 -14.49 -10.51 3.36
N LEU A 124 -13.56 -10.18 4.26
CA LEU A 124 -12.72 -11.20 4.87
C LEU A 124 -13.54 -12.07 5.83
N GLU A 125 -13.71 -13.34 5.50
CA GLU A 125 -14.34 -14.33 6.37
C GLU A 125 -13.26 -15.16 7.09
N LEU A 126 -12.92 -14.73 8.31
CA LEU A 126 -11.91 -15.41 9.13
C LEU A 126 -12.34 -16.86 9.42
N GLY A 127 -11.58 -17.83 8.92
CA GLY A 127 -11.84 -19.26 9.11
C GLY A 127 -12.10 -20.02 7.81
N THR A 128 -12.70 -19.37 6.81
CA THR A 128 -12.95 -19.97 5.49
C THR A 128 -11.95 -19.47 4.46
N GLU A 129 -11.53 -18.22 4.59
CA GLU A 129 -10.62 -17.54 3.67
C GLU A 129 -9.17 -17.60 4.12
N GLY A 130 -8.28 -17.64 3.14
CA GLY A 130 -6.85 -17.73 3.35
C GLY A 130 -6.25 -16.37 3.69
N VAL A 131 -5.40 -16.33 4.72
CA VAL A 131 -4.69 -15.10 5.12
C VAL A 131 -3.18 -15.33 5.12
N GLY A 132 -2.42 -14.30 4.75
CA GLY A 132 -0.96 -14.31 4.83
C GLY A 132 -0.38 -12.91 5.03
N PHE A 133 0.85 -12.83 5.54
CA PHE A 133 1.54 -11.57 5.79
C PHE A 133 2.98 -11.65 5.32
N SER A 134 3.55 -10.53 4.87
CA SER A 134 4.98 -10.45 4.54
C SER A 134 5.85 -10.87 5.73
N ASN A 135 7.10 -11.25 5.44
CA ASN A 135 7.98 -11.94 6.39
C ASN A 135 7.42 -13.29 6.93
N ASN A 136 6.32 -13.79 6.33
CA ASN A 136 5.57 -14.94 6.83
C ASN A 136 5.24 -14.81 8.33
N ALA A 137 4.91 -13.59 8.77
CA ALA A 137 4.52 -13.31 10.15
C ALA A 137 3.36 -14.22 10.56
N ASN A 138 3.43 -14.75 11.79
CA ASN A 138 2.48 -15.74 12.25
C ASN A 138 1.10 -15.12 12.48
N LEU A 139 0.06 -15.78 12.00
CA LEU A 139 -1.33 -15.47 12.37
C LEU A 139 -1.63 -16.17 13.69
N ALA A 140 -1.85 -15.39 14.75
CA ALA A 140 -2.24 -15.88 16.06
C ALA A 140 -3.72 -15.55 16.34
N LYS A 141 -4.06 -15.17 17.57
CA LYS A 141 -5.41 -14.68 17.93
C LYS A 141 -5.79 -13.39 17.20
N THR A 142 -4.80 -12.59 16.80
CA THR A 142 -4.97 -11.34 16.07
C THR A 142 -3.97 -11.27 14.92
N ALA A 143 -4.23 -10.38 13.96
CA ALA A 143 -3.27 -10.07 12.91
C ALA A 143 -1.94 -9.56 13.52
N PRO A 144 -0.79 -9.84 12.87
CA PRO A 144 0.50 -9.34 13.30
C PRO A 144 0.60 -7.82 13.14
N GLN A 145 1.47 -7.21 13.94
CA GLN A 145 1.83 -5.80 13.78
C GLN A 145 2.74 -5.59 12.55
N PHE A 146 2.86 -4.33 12.14
CA PHE A 146 3.73 -3.92 11.02
C PHE A 146 5.14 -4.48 11.16
N ASP A 147 5.76 -4.35 12.34
CA ASP A 147 7.14 -4.76 12.58
C ASP A 147 7.38 -6.26 12.39
N ALA A 148 6.44 -7.09 12.82
CA ALA A 148 6.52 -8.53 12.60
C ALA A 148 6.44 -8.89 11.11
N SER A 149 5.74 -8.06 10.32
CA SER A 149 5.54 -8.24 8.88
C SER A 149 6.50 -7.41 8.02
N ARG A 150 7.46 -6.71 8.63
CA ARG A 150 8.30 -5.71 7.95
C ARG A 150 9.17 -6.35 6.87
N ILE A 151 9.22 -5.70 5.72
CA ILE A 151 10.17 -5.95 4.63
C ILE A 151 10.79 -4.64 4.17
N LYS A 152 12.03 -4.69 3.67
CA LYS A 152 12.70 -3.53 3.09
C LYS A 152 12.58 -3.57 1.57
N VAL A 153 12.12 -2.47 0.97
CA VAL A 153 12.12 -2.25 -0.48
C VAL A 153 13.23 -1.25 -0.80
N ASN A 154 14.19 -1.67 -1.63
CA ASN A 154 15.38 -0.89 -2.02
C ASN A 154 15.67 -1.06 -3.52
N GLY A 155 14.64 -0.91 -4.35
CA GLY A 155 14.70 -1.14 -5.79
C GLY A 155 13.71 -2.22 -6.21
N ALA A 156 14.09 -3.08 -7.15
CA ALA A 156 13.32 -4.27 -7.50
C ALA A 156 13.47 -5.33 -6.41
N THR A 157 12.39 -5.62 -5.69
CA THR A 157 12.34 -6.55 -4.57
C THR A 157 11.32 -7.65 -4.89
N ARG A 158 11.67 -8.90 -4.55
CA ARG A 158 10.77 -10.05 -4.67
C ARG A 158 10.71 -10.78 -3.34
N ILE A 159 9.50 -11.07 -2.87
CA ILE A 159 9.27 -11.85 -1.65
C ILE A 159 8.36 -13.04 -1.95
N ARG A 160 8.45 -14.08 -1.13
CA ARG A 160 7.51 -15.20 -1.13
C ARG A 160 6.73 -15.21 0.18
N VAL A 161 5.41 -15.25 0.07
CA VAL A 161 4.50 -15.30 1.21
C VAL A 161 3.61 -16.53 1.07
N ARG A 162 3.43 -17.27 2.16
CA ARG A 162 2.50 -18.39 2.21
C ARG A 162 1.20 -17.95 2.87
N ILE A 163 0.10 -18.07 2.14
CA ILE A 163 -1.24 -17.97 2.71
C ILE A 163 -1.54 -19.25 3.50
N ARG A 164 -2.25 -19.11 4.62
CA ARG A 164 -2.73 -20.20 5.47
C ARG A 164 -4.23 -20.09 5.62
N TYR A 165 -4.90 -21.23 5.62
CA TYR A 165 -6.32 -21.33 5.96
C TYR A 165 -6.38 -21.90 7.37
N SER A 166 -7.20 -21.29 8.21
CA SER A 166 -7.54 -21.86 9.50
C SER A 166 -8.43 -23.07 9.25
N ILE A 167 -8.15 -24.18 9.93
CA ILE A 167 -8.99 -25.38 10.00
C ILE A 167 -10.05 -25.21 11.08
#